data_AF-A0A3A4NJ50-F1
#
_entry.id   AF-A0A3A4NJ50-F1
#
_cell.length_a   1.000
_cell.length_b   1.000
_cell.length_c   1.000
_cell.angle_alpha   90.00
_cell.angle_beta   90.00
_cell.angle_gamma   90.00
#
_symmetry.space_group_name_H-M   'P 1'
#
loop_
_entity.id
_entity.type
_entity.pdbx_description
1 polymer ?
#
loop_
_entity_poly.entity_id
_entity_poly.type
_entity_poly.pdbx_seq_one_letter_code
_entity_poly.pdbx_strand_id
1 'polypeptide(L)' 'KTAGEVAREAGLTADQVDRVFRDIRNKRTTTRPLHLAPVLVDPVPEITK' A
#
# COMPACT_ATOMS: atom_id res chain seq x y z
N LYS A 1 1.74 12.91 10.77
CA LYS A 1 3.19 13.15 10.90
C LYS A 1 3.70 13.74 9.60
N THR A 2 4.53 14.78 9.64
CA THR A 2 5.22 15.33 8.47
C THR A 2 6.38 14.41 8.06
N ALA A 3 6.92 14.59 6.84
CA ALA A 3 8.10 13.86 6.40
C ALA A 3 9.30 14.10 7.34
N GLY A 4 9.46 15.32 7.86
CA GLY A 4 10.51 15.66 8.82
C GLY A 4 10.35 14.97 10.19
N GLU A 5 9.14 14.87 10.71
CA GLU A 5 8.87 14.16 11.97
C GLU A 5 9.23 12.66 11.85
N VAL A 6 8.83 12.05 10.74
CA VAL A 6 9.10 10.63 10.44
C VAL A 6 10.58 10.41 10.18
N ALA A 7 11.24 11.31 9.45
CA ALA A 7 12.66 11.25 9.14
C ALA A 7 13.50 11.23 10.42
N ARG A 8 13.19 12.12 11.37
CA ARG A 8 13.86 12.18 12.68
C ARG A 8 13.70 10.87 13.47
N GLU A 9 12.49 10.33 13.54
CA GLU A 9 12.22 9.09 14.27
C GLU A 9 12.86 7.86 13.61
N ALA A 10 12.95 7.85 12.27
CA ALA A 10 13.45 6.72 11.49
C ALA A 10 14.96 6.78 11.21
N GLY A 11 15.66 7.85 11.60
CA GLY A 11 17.08 8.04 11.28
C GLY A 11 17.34 8.27 9.78
N LEU A 12 16.39 8.88 9.08
CA LEU A 12 16.44 9.16 7.64
C LEU A 12 16.44 10.68 7.38
N THR A 13 16.69 11.08 6.13
CA THR A 13 16.44 12.46 5.66
C THR A 13 14.99 12.66 5.24
N ALA A 14 14.50 13.90 5.24
CA ALA A 14 13.15 14.22 4.76
C ALA A 14 12.94 13.78 3.31
N ASP A 15 13.90 14.02 2.42
CA ASP A 15 13.87 13.58 1.02
C ASP A 15 13.76 12.06 0.87
N GLN A 16 14.44 11.29 1.73
CA GLN A 16 14.33 9.83 1.74
C GLN A 16 12.92 9.40 2.14
N VAL A 17 12.34 10.02 3.16
CA VAL A 17 10.96 9.74 3.60
C VAL A 17 9.95 10.08 2.50
N ASP A 18 10.09 11.21 1.83
CA ASP A 18 9.21 11.60 0.73
C ASP A 18 9.25 10.59 -0.43
N ARG A 19 10.45 10.11 -0.78
CA ARG A 19 10.61 9.05 -1.79
C ARG A 19 9.91 7.75 -1.35
N VAL A 20 10.08 7.35 -0.10
CA VAL A 20 9.43 6.15 0.47
C VAL A 20 7.91 6.29 0.47
N PHE A 21 7.37 7.43 0.86
CA PHE A 21 5.92 7.66 0.83
C PHE A 21 5.35 7.63 -0.59
N ARG A 22 6.06 8.19 -1.56
CA ARG A 22 5.69 8.08 -2.97
C ARG A 22 5.69 6.62 -3.43
N ASP A 23 6.71 5.86 -3.08
CA ASP A 23 6.80 4.44 -3.44
C ASP A 23 5.68 3.60 -2.79
N ILE A 24 5.38 3.82 -1.51
CA ILE A 24 4.25 3.19 -0.82
C ILE A 24 2.93 3.50 -1.53
N ARG A 25 2.71 4.76 -1.93
CA ARG A 25 1.52 5.15 -2.68
C ARG A 25 1.43 4.43 -4.02
N ASN A 26 2.54 4.37 -4.76
CA ASN A 26 2.61 3.68 -6.03
C ASN A 26 2.27 2.20 -5.84
N LYS A 27 2.95 1.50 -4.92
CA LYS A 27 2.69 0.10 -4.58
C LYS A 27 1.22 -0.14 -4.27
N ARG A 28 0.63 0.62 -3.33
CA ARG A 28 -0.79 0.49 -2.97
C ARG A 28 -1.73 0.68 -4.15
N THR A 29 -1.42 1.63 -5.03
CA THR A 29 -2.27 1.93 -6.18
C THR A 29 -2.16 0.83 -7.23
N THR A 30 -0.94 0.40 -7.55
CA THR A 30 -0.70 -0.61 -8.59
C THR A 30 -1.09 -2.01 -8.16
N THR A 31 -1.03 -2.33 -6.86
CA THR A 31 -1.42 -3.63 -6.32
C THR A 31 -2.84 -3.68 -5.78
N ARG A 32 -3.62 -2.59 -5.86
CA ARG A 32 -5.01 -2.57 -5.39
C ARG A 32 -5.83 -3.77 -5.90
N PRO A 33 -5.76 -4.19 -7.18
CA PRO A 33 -6.50 -5.36 -7.65
C PRO A 33 -6.18 -6.67 -6.91
N LEU A 34 -4.95 -6.82 -6.38
CA LEU A 34 -4.53 -8.02 -5.64
C LEU A 34 -5.16 -8.13 -4.24
N HIS A 35 -5.73 -7.04 -3.72
CA HIS A 35 -6.38 -6.99 -2.42
C HIS A 35 -7.92 -7.04 -2.53
N LEU A 36 -8.47 -7.06 -3.75
CA LEU A 36 -9.90 -7.21 -3.98
C LEU A 36 -10.28 -8.69 -3.99
N ALA A 37 -11.55 -8.97 -3.73
CA ALA A 37 -12.09 -10.30 -3.93
C ALA A 37 -11.87 -10.74 -5.39
N PRO A 38 -11.58 -12.03 -5.64
CA PRO A 38 -11.46 -12.54 -6.99
C PRO A 38 -12.77 -12.36 -7.76
N VAL A 39 -12.67 -12.05 -9.05
CA VAL A 39 -13.82 -12.04 -9.95
C VAL A 39 -14.08 -13.48 -10.35
N LEU A 40 -15.19 -14.05 -9.88
CA LEU A 40 -15.59 -15.41 -10.18
C LEU A 40 -16.33 -15.45 -11.52
N VAL A 41 -15.96 -16.39 -12.39
CA VAL A 41 -16.69 -16.67 -13.64
C VAL A 41 -18.01 -17.38 -13.33
N ASP A 42 -17.98 -18.30 -12.36
CA ASP A 42 -19.12 -19.02 -11.83
C ASP A 42 -19.08 -19.05 -10.29
N PRO A 43 -20.22 -19.20 -9.60
CA PRO A 43 -20.25 -19.33 -8.15
C PRO A 43 -19.42 -20.53 -7.65
N VAL A 44 -18.65 -20.33 -6.58
CA VAL A 44 -17.88 -21.39 -5.91
C VAL A 44 -18.60 -21.77 -4.61
N PRO A 45 -19.22 -22.97 -4.50
CA PRO A 45 -20.04 -23.35 -3.35
C PRO A 45 -19.34 -23.28 -1.99
N GLU A 46 -18.03 -23.48 -1.96
CA GLU A 46 -17.20 -23.50 -0.74
C GLU A 46 -16.92 -22.09 -0.18
N ILE A 47 -17.10 -21.04 -1.00
CA ILE A 47 -16.88 -19.66 -0.59
C ILE A 47 -18.24 -19.07 -0.18
N THR A 48 -18.48 -19.01 1.12
CA THR A 48 -19.65 -18.33 1.72
C THR A 48 -19.25 -16.98 2.30
N LYS A 49 -20.21 -16.05 2.37
CA LYS A 49 -20.00 -14.64 2.70
C LYS A 49 -19.90 -14.38 4.20
#